data_AF-A0A0F3INS2-F1
#
_entry.id   AF-A0A0F3INS2-F1
#
_cell.length_a   1.000
_cell.length_b   1.000
_cell.length_c   1.000
_cell.angle_alpha   90.00
_cell.angle_beta   90.00
_cell.angle_gamma   90.00
#
_symmetry.space_group_name_H-M   'P 1'
#
loop_
_entity.id
_entity.type
_entity.pdbx_description
1 polymer ?
#
loop_
_entity_poly.entity_id
_entity_poly.type
_entity_poly.pdbx_seq_one_letter_code
_entity_poly.pdbx_strand_id
1 'polypeptide(L)'
;MKINANELRQGNVLETETGLWAILKANHVSPGKGGAFVQVEMRNLRTGIKRDDKFRSGEQVERVRIDDEEFTFLFGDDTILTFMNPETYDQLGVPLELLG
;
A
#
# COMPACT_ATOMS: atom_id res chain seq x y z
N MET A 1 10.37 -0.12 -5.71
CA MET A 1 11.71 -0.70 -5.46
C MET A 1 11.57 -2.21 -5.24
N LYS A 2 12.48 -3.00 -5.80
CA LYS A 2 12.49 -4.46 -5.57
C LYS A 2 13.09 -4.81 -4.22
N ILE A 3 12.38 -5.65 -3.46
CA ILE A 3 12.85 -6.21 -2.19
C ILE A 3 12.66 -7.72 -2.21
N ASN A 4 13.38 -8.43 -1.35
CA ASN A 4 13.12 -9.85 -1.16
C ASN A 4 11.79 -10.04 -0.40
N ALA A 5 10.99 -11.03 -0.78
CA ALA A 5 9.77 -11.42 -0.09
C ALA A 5 9.95 -11.64 1.44
N ASN A 6 11.13 -12.10 1.87
CA ASN A 6 11.46 -12.23 3.31
C ASN A 6 11.45 -10.91 4.07
N GLU A 7 11.60 -9.77 3.38
CA GLU A 7 11.57 -8.44 3.99
C GLU A 7 10.15 -7.89 4.13
N LEU A 8 9.13 -8.58 3.57
CA LEU A 8 7.74 -8.16 3.66
C LEU A 8 7.25 -8.09 5.10
N ARG A 9 6.62 -6.98 5.45
CA ARG A 9 6.01 -6.71 6.76
C ARG A 9 4.64 -6.05 6.57
N GLN A 10 3.83 -6.12 7.62
CA GLN A 10 2.60 -5.33 7.72
C GLN A 10 2.90 -3.85 7.46
N GLY A 11 2.01 -3.17 6.73
CA GLY A 11 2.16 -1.77 6.34
C GLY A 11 2.99 -1.57 5.07
N ASN A 12 3.69 -2.58 4.54
CA ASN A 12 4.27 -2.46 3.21
C ASN A 12 3.15 -2.42 2.15
N VAL A 13 3.41 -1.70 1.07
CA VAL A 13 2.53 -1.68 -0.10
C VAL A 13 3.24 -2.30 -1.28
N LEU A 14 2.58 -3.24 -1.92
CA LEU A 14 3.08 -3.95 -3.09
C LEU A 14 2.38 -3.47 -4.36
N GLU A 15 3.16 -3.29 -5.41
CA GLU A 15 2.64 -3.09 -6.75
C GLU A 15 2.53 -4.45 -7.45
N THR A 16 1.35 -4.75 -7.95
CA THR A 16 1.07 -5.98 -8.71
C THR A 16 0.30 -5.63 -9.97
N GLU A 17 0.14 -6.58 -10.89
CA GLU A 17 -0.64 -6.39 -12.13
C GLU A 17 -2.08 -5.91 -11.87
N THR A 18 -2.60 -6.21 -10.68
CA THR A 18 -3.97 -5.87 -10.25
C THR A 18 -4.06 -4.58 -9.41
N GLY A 19 -2.97 -3.81 -9.33
CA GLY A 19 -2.89 -2.53 -8.62
C GLY A 19 -2.06 -2.59 -7.33
N LEU A 20 -2.30 -1.62 -6.46
CA LEU A 20 -1.58 -1.40 -5.19
C LEU A 20 -2.24 -2.13 -4.03
N TRP A 21 -1.46 -2.91 -3.29
CA TRP A 21 -1.93 -3.76 -2.20
C TRP A 21 -1.18 -3.47 -0.91
N ALA A 22 -1.89 -3.03 0.13
CA ALA A 22 -1.32 -2.87 1.45
C ALA A 22 -1.36 -4.20 2.21
N ILE A 23 -0.21 -4.60 2.78
CA ILE A 23 -0.09 -5.79 3.62
C ILE A 23 -0.72 -5.51 4.97
N LEU A 24 -1.80 -6.24 5.26
CA LEU A 24 -2.47 -6.23 6.57
C LEU A 24 -1.76 -7.14 7.56
N LYS A 25 -1.20 -8.25 7.08
CA LYS A 25 -0.47 -9.24 7.89
C LYS A 25 0.56 -9.98 7.05
N ALA A 26 1.71 -10.29 7.65
CA ALA A 26 2.75 -11.10 7.02
C ALA A 26 3.21 -12.19 8.00
N ASN A 27 3.23 -13.45 7.55
CA ASN A 27 3.67 -14.60 8.32
C ASN A 27 4.81 -15.32 7.58
N HIS A 28 5.99 -15.36 8.19
CA HIS A 28 7.13 -16.10 7.68
C HIS A 28 7.02 -17.57 8.09
N VAL A 29 7.05 -18.46 7.10
CA VAL A 29 6.87 -19.90 7.31
C VAL A 29 8.08 -20.65 6.77
N SER A 30 8.75 -21.37 7.65
CA SER A 30 9.86 -22.27 7.33
C SER A 30 9.45 -23.71 7.66
N PRO A 31 8.91 -24.48 6.68
CA PRO A 31 8.47 -25.84 6.93
C PRO A 31 9.67 -26.79 7.10
N GLY A 32 9.51 -27.86 7.89
CA GLY A 32 10.57 -28.87 8.08
C GLY A 32 10.95 -29.64 6.80
N LYS A 33 10.06 -29.65 5.80
CA LYS A 33 10.33 -30.08 4.41
C LYS A 33 9.70 -29.08 3.45
N GLY A 34 10.47 -28.58 2.47
CA GLY A 34 10.04 -27.57 1.49
C GLY A 34 10.76 -26.24 1.66
N GLY A 35 10.63 -25.35 0.67
CA GLY A 35 11.22 -24.01 0.72
C GLY A 35 10.46 -23.08 1.65
N ALA A 36 11.17 -22.16 2.31
CA ALA A 36 10.55 -21.11 3.10
C ALA A 36 9.74 -20.14 2.21
N PHE A 37 8.66 -19.61 2.77
CA PHE A 37 7.79 -18.64 2.11
C PHE A 37 7.21 -17.66 3.11
N VAL A 38 6.71 -16.53 2.60
CA VAL A 38 5.96 -15.54 3.35
C VAL A 38 4.53 -15.56 2.88
N GLN A 39 3.59 -15.82 3.80
CA GLN A 39 2.16 -15.70 3.54
C GLN A 39 1.69 -14.32 3.97
N VAL A 40 1.06 -13.59 3.06
CA VAL A 40 0.59 -12.23 3.32
C VAL A 40 -0.91 -12.13 3.09
N GLU A 41 -1.58 -11.45 4.01
CA GLU A 41 -2.97 -11.02 3.87
C GLU A 41 -2.92 -9.54 3.45
N MET A 42 -3.57 -9.19 2.35
CA MET A 42 -3.46 -7.86 1.75
C MET A 42 -4.81 -7.25 1.41
N ARG A 43 -4.87 -5.92 1.31
CA ARG A 43 -6.04 -5.15 0.85
C ARG A 43 -5.64 -4.24 -0.31
N ASN A 44 -6.41 -4.28 -1.39
CA ASN A 44 -6.26 -3.35 -2.49
C ASN A 44 -6.59 -1.92 -2.02
N LEU A 45 -5.69 -0.97 -2.27
CA LEU A 45 -5.84 0.41 -1.80
C LEU A 45 -6.96 1.18 -2.52
N ARG A 46 -7.35 0.75 -3.73
CA ARG A 46 -8.42 1.40 -4.51
C ARG A 46 -9.77 0.74 -4.30
N THR A 47 -9.83 -0.59 -4.40
CA THR A 47 -11.11 -1.31 -4.38
C THR A 47 -11.48 -1.84 -3.00
N GLY A 48 -10.55 -1.86 -2.05
CA GLY A 48 -10.75 -2.41 -0.72
C GLY A 48 -10.87 -3.93 -0.66
N ILE A 49 -10.78 -4.64 -1.79
CA ILE A 49 -10.80 -6.11 -1.87
C ILE A 49 -9.63 -6.68 -1.08
N LYS A 50 -9.89 -7.77 -0.34
CA LYS A 50 -8.85 -8.51 0.40
C LYS A 50 -8.44 -9.76 -0.35
N ARG A 51 -7.16 -10.17 -0.22
CA ARG A 51 -6.67 -11.45 -0.72
C ARG A 51 -5.47 -11.96 0.09
N ASP A 52 -5.21 -13.26 -0.06
CA ASP A 52 -4.07 -13.94 0.55
C ASP A 52 -3.10 -14.44 -0.53
N ASP A 53 -1.84 -14.01 -0.46
CA ASP A 53 -0.79 -14.44 -1.38
C ASP A 53 0.34 -15.15 -0.61
N LYS A 54 1.11 -15.98 -1.32
CA LYS A 54 2.32 -16.64 -0.80
C LYS A 54 3.48 -16.35 -1.73
N PHE A 55 4.53 -15.74 -1.17
CA PHE A 55 5.77 -15.43 -1.88
C PHE A 55 6.89 -16.33 -1.40
N ARG A 56 7.68 -16.87 -2.31
CA ARG A 56 8.86 -17.66 -1.88
C ARG A 56 9.87 -16.73 -1.25
N SER A 57 10.56 -17.18 -0.20
CA SER A 57 11.55 -16.41 0.54
C SER A 57 12.75 -15.86 -0.25
N GLY A 58 12.92 -16.23 -1.52
CA GLY A 58 13.96 -15.69 -2.42
C GLY A 58 13.40 -14.83 -3.55
N GLU A 59 12.08 -14.72 -3.64
CA GLU A 59 11.38 -14.00 -4.70
C GLU A 59 11.55 -12.49 -4.53
N GLN A 60 11.72 -11.79 -5.65
CA GLN A 60 11.79 -10.33 -5.67
C GLN A 60 10.39 -9.77 -5.93
N VAL A 61 9.96 -8.85 -5.06
CA VAL A 61 8.65 -8.23 -5.12
C VAL A 61 8.79 -6.71 -5.21
N GLU A 62 7.91 -6.08 -5.99
CA GLU A 62 7.91 -4.62 -6.18
C GLU A 62 7.18 -3.97 -5.00
N ARG A 63 7.95 -3.34 -4.11
CA ARG A 63 7.42 -2.53 -3.01
C ARG A 63 7.35 -1.07 -3.41
N VAL A 64 6.21 -0.46 -3.12
CA VAL A 64 6.00 0.98 -3.25
C VAL A 64 6.23 1.64 -1.89
N ARG A 65 6.91 2.78 -1.91
CA ARG A 65 6.98 3.68 -0.76
C ARG A 65 5.77 4.60 -0.83
N ILE A 66 4.99 4.61 0.24
CA ILE A 66 3.95 5.60 0.45
C ILE A 66 4.49 6.57 1.48
N ASP A 67 4.34 7.85 1.20
CA ASP A 67 4.59 8.93 2.14
C ASP A 67 3.22 9.48 2.53
N ASP A 68 2.94 9.48 3.82
CA ASP A 68 1.73 10.06 4.40
C ASP A 68 2.06 11.49 4.80
N GLU A 69 1.30 12.45 4.26
CA GLU A 69 1.46 13.86 4.56
C GLU A 69 0.14 14.42 5.10
N GLU A 70 0.23 15.24 6.14
CA GLU A 70 -0.92 15.91 6.72
C GLU A 70 -1.26 17.18 5.93
N PHE A 71 -2.52 17.31 5.54
CA PHE A 71 -3.04 18.52 4.91
C PHE A 71 -4.29 19.02 5.62
N THR A 72 -4.51 20.33 5.58
CA THR A 72 -5.72 20.98 6.10
C THR A 72 -6.72 21.18 4.97
N PHE A 73 -7.96 20.70 5.12
CA PHE A 73 -9.04 21.00 4.18
C PHE A 73 -9.38 22.50 4.20
N LEU A 74 -9.50 23.10 3.02
CA LEU A 74 -9.87 24.51 2.88
C LEU A 74 -11.33 24.67 2.44
N PHE A 75 -11.63 24.21 1.23
CA PHE A 75 -12.94 24.25 0.60
C PHE A 75 -12.99 23.22 -0.52
N GLY A 76 -14.16 23.04 -1.11
CA GLY A 76 -14.31 22.21 -2.30
C GLY A 76 -15.63 22.46 -2.99
N ASP A 77 -15.75 21.88 -4.17
CA ASP A 77 -16.99 21.80 -4.93
C ASP A 77 -17.39 20.33 -5.17
N ASP A 78 -18.39 20.11 -6.00
CA ASP A 78 -18.92 18.77 -6.32
C ASP A 78 -17.93 17.88 -7.10
N THR A 79 -16.75 18.39 -7.47
CA THR A 79 -15.76 17.70 -8.28
C THR A 79 -14.39 17.62 -7.62
N ILE A 80 -13.92 18.68 -6.94
CA ILE A 80 -12.56 18.80 -6.40
C ILE A 80 -12.63 19.38 -4.99
N LEU A 81 -11.85 18.77 -4.09
CA LEU A 81 -11.57 19.27 -2.75
C LEU A 81 -10.15 19.87 -2.72
N THR A 82 -10.03 21.07 -2.17
CA THR A 82 -8.75 21.77 -2.01
C THR A 82 -8.24 21.64 -0.59
N PHE A 83 -6.99 21.22 -0.47
CA PHE A 83 -6.26 21.04 0.77
C PHE A 83 -5.02 21.92 0.76
N MET A 84 -4.47 22.24 1.93
CA MET A 84 -3.26 23.02 2.09
C MET A 84 -2.27 22.34 3.01
N ASN A 85 -1.00 22.25 2.59
CA ASN A 85 0.08 21.79 3.43
C ASN A 85 0.35 22.86 4.52
N PRO A 86 0.33 22.51 5.82
CA PRO A 86 0.48 23.49 6.90
C PRO A 86 1.91 24.03 7.06
N GLU A 87 2.91 23.33 6.50
CA GLU A 87 4.31 23.72 6.57
C GLU A 87 4.74 24.59 5.39
N THR A 88 4.33 24.22 4.17
CA THR A 88 4.73 24.91 2.93
C THR A 88 3.70 25.91 2.42
N TYR A 89 2.46 25.82 2.89
CA TYR A 89 1.29 26.55 2.39
C TYR A 89 0.90 26.21 0.94
N ASP A 90 1.47 25.16 0.36
CA ASP A 90 1.09 24.67 -0.97
C ASP A 90 -0.33 24.10 -0.94
N GLN A 91 -1.10 24.40 -1.99
CA GLN A 91 -2.45 23.87 -2.14
C GLN A 91 -2.48 22.67 -3.09
N LEU A 92 -3.22 21.65 -2.68
CA LEU A 92 -3.43 20.42 -3.44
C LEU A 92 -4.92 20.24 -3.73
N GLY A 93 -5.27 20.15 -5.02
CA GLY A 93 -6.61 19.77 -5.46
C GLY A 93 -6.71 18.25 -5.59
N VAL A 94 -7.69 17.64 -4.92
CA VAL A 94 -7.98 16.20 -4.97
C VAL A 94 -9.39 15.99 -5.49
N PRO A 95 -9.60 15.19 -6.55
CA PRO A 95 -10.94 14.83 -7.02
C PRO A 95 -11.78 14.21 -5.90
N LEU A 96 -13.02 14.68 -5.75
CA LEU A 96 -13.95 14.20 -4.72
C LEU A 96 -14.16 12.68 -4.80
N GLU A 97 -14.20 12.11 -6.01
CA GLU A 97 -14.34 10.67 -6.25
C GLU A 97 -13.23 9.78 -5.65
N LEU A 98 -12.07 10.36 -5.32
CA LEU A 98 -10.99 9.63 -4.67
C LEU A 98 -11.18 9.53 -3.15
N LEU A 99 -12.05 10.36 -2.58
CA LEU A 99 -12.42 10.38 -1.18
C LEU A 99 -13.79 9.69 -1.05
N GLY A 100 -13.80 8.57 -0.33
CA GLY A 100 -14.89 7.59 -0.31
C GLY A 100 -16.30 8.15 -0.12
#